data_AF-A0A2A3MYF4-F1
#
_entry.id   AF-A0A2A3MYF4-F1
#
_cell.length_a   1.000
_cell.length_b   1.000
_cell.length_c   1.000
_cell.angle_alpha   90.00
_cell.angle_beta   90.00
_cell.angle_gamma   90.00
#
_symmetry.space_group_name_H-M   'P 1'
#
loop_
_entity.id
_entity.type
_entity.pdbx_description
1 polymer ?
#
loop_
_entity_poly.entity_id
_entity_poly.type
_entity_poly.pdbx_seq_one_letter_code
_entity_poly.pdbx_strand_id
1 'polypeptide(L)'
;MAKYHVAFHAVPKPHPAFHNYSGVWTPAGGIVQVLASSKIFADEADCRSARDLYDRIKRQLAQVYGAPETFELIDEEATWPDLHEFWNALNHGERTHFSRWTNPAKLDADITQIDLMIIAEDQYDSSHVMIVYRFSGYQEQTPGDEYGLDSL
;
A
#
# COMPACT_ATOMS: atom_id res chain seq x y z
N MET A 1 26.55 21.66 -1.63
CA MET A 1 25.13 21.28 -1.49
C MET A 1 24.48 21.33 -2.86
N ALA A 2 24.07 20.18 -3.40
CA ALA A 2 23.27 20.16 -4.62
C ALA A 2 21.86 20.67 -4.30
N LYS A 3 21.30 21.53 -5.16
CA LYS A 3 19.91 21.96 -5.09
C LYS A 3 19.14 21.21 -6.16
N TYR A 4 18.18 20.38 -5.75
CA TYR A 4 17.28 19.69 -6.65
C TYR A 4 15.94 20.42 -6.70
N HIS A 5 15.44 20.65 -7.90
CA HIS A 5 14.08 21.16 -8.12
C HIS A 5 13.17 19.93 -8.24
N VAL A 6 12.51 19.56 -7.13
CA VAL A 6 11.54 18.47 -7.12
C VAL A 6 10.19 19.00 -7.61
N ALA A 7 9.68 18.44 -8.71
CA ALA A 7 8.28 18.63 -9.07
C ALA A 7 7.42 17.82 -8.10
N PHE A 8 6.58 18.49 -7.32
CA PHE A 8 5.54 17.82 -6.56
C PHE A 8 4.41 17.49 -7.54
N HIS A 9 4.34 16.23 -7.95
CA HIS A 9 3.10 15.69 -8.51
C HIS A 9 1.98 15.93 -7.51
N ALA A 10 0.75 16.14 -7.98
CA ALA A 10 -0.38 16.34 -7.09
C ALA A 10 -0.64 15.04 -6.31
N VAL A 11 0.04 14.89 -5.18
CA VAL A 11 -0.13 13.74 -4.28
C VAL A 11 -1.59 13.74 -3.83
N PRO A 12 -2.27 12.58 -3.85
CA PRO A 12 -3.64 12.49 -3.36
C PRO A 12 -3.77 13.12 -1.98
N LYS A 13 -4.89 13.79 -1.74
CA LYS A 13 -5.15 14.45 -0.45
C LYS A 13 -4.95 13.44 0.70
N PRO A 14 -4.21 13.81 1.76
CA PRO A 14 -4.04 12.95 2.92
C PRO A 14 -5.40 12.47 3.44
N HIS A 15 -5.47 11.19 3.80
CA HIS A 15 -6.67 10.61 4.37
C HIS A 15 -6.43 10.38 5.87
N PRO A 16 -7.36 10.76 6.76
CA PRO A 16 -7.14 10.79 8.21
C PRO A 16 -6.85 9.44 8.86
N ALA A 17 -7.03 8.33 8.13
CA ALA A 17 -6.68 6.99 8.61
C ALA A 17 -5.19 6.66 8.47
N PHE A 18 -4.43 7.41 7.66
CA PHE A 18 -3.00 7.21 7.44
C PHE A 18 -2.22 8.33 8.12
N HIS A 19 -1.22 7.95 8.90
CA HIS A 19 -0.45 8.88 9.73
C HIS A 19 1.03 8.88 9.36
N ASN A 20 1.53 7.76 8.84
CA ASN A 20 2.90 7.61 8.41
C ASN A 20 2.95 7.63 6.89
N TYR A 21 3.85 8.44 6.34
CA TYR A 21 4.04 8.60 4.91
C TYR A 21 5.51 8.44 4.57
N SER A 22 5.79 7.67 3.52
CA SER A 22 7.11 7.57 2.91
C SER A 22 6.96 7.61 1.40
N GLY A 23 8.08 7.71 0.69
CA GLY A 23 8.04 7.76 -0.76
C GLY A 23 9.39 7.51 -1.39
N VAL A 24 9.34 7.24 -2.69
CA VAL A 24 10.52 7.12 -3.54
C VAL A 24 10.55 8.33 -4.46
N TRP A 25 11.74 8.92 -4.61
CA TRP A 25 11.98 10.02 -5.52
C TRP A 25 13.13 9.69 -6.47
N THR A 26 13.11 10.28 -7.66
CA THR A 26 14.24 10.27 -8.60
C THR A 26 14.62 11.70 -9.01
N PRO A 27 15.90 11.99 -9.26
CA PRO A 27 16.33 13.33 -9.69
C PRO A 27 15.63 13.84 -10.96
N ALA A 28 15.26 12.94 -11.87
CA ALA A 28 14.60 13.28 -13.14
C ALA A 28 13.06 13.33 -13.05
N GLY A 29 12.45 12.47 -12.22
CA GLY A 29 11.00 12.27 -12.18
C GLY A 29 10.29 12.88 -10.98
N GLY A 30 11.02 13.41 -9.99
CA GLY A 30 10.39 13.84 -8.74
C GLY A 30 9.93 12.65 -7.91
N ILE A 31 8.82 12.77 -7.19
CA ILE A 31 8.24 11.66 -6.39
C ILE A 31 7.61 10.64 -7.35
N VAL A 32 8.12 9.41 -7.34
CA VAL A 32 7.62 8.32 -8.21
C VAL A 32 6.77 7.29 -7.46
N GLN A 33 6.83 7.29 -6.13
CA GLN A 33 5.98 6.46 -5.28
C GLN A 33 5.66 7.19 -3.98
N VAL A 34 4.43 7.06 -3.50
CA VAL A 34 4.04 7.42 -2.13
C VAL A 34 3.41 6.22 -1.46
N LEU A 35 3.86 5.92 -0.26
CA LEU A 35 3.32 4.89 0.61
C LEU A 35 2.78 5.57 1.86
N ALA A 36 1.61 5.12 2.32
CA ALA A 36 1.06 5.55 3.58
C ALA A 36 0.53 4.37 4.37
N SER A 37 0.81 4.34 5.67
CA SER A 37 0.33 3.30 6.58
C SER A 37 -0.56 3.87 7.68
N SER A 38 -1.57 3.07 8.05
CA SER A 38 -2.46 3.38 9.17
C SER A 38 -1.72 3.25 10.50
N LYS A 39 -2.41 3.52 11.61
CA LYS A 39 -1.97 2.97 12.89
C LYS A 39 -1.92 1.44 12.83
N ILE A 40 -1.15 0.85 13.73
CA ILE A 40 -1.12 -0.59 13.99
C ILE A 40 -2.34 -0.98 14.83
N PHE A 41 -2.97 -2.09 14.47
CA PHE A 41 -3.99 -2.80 15.24
C PHE A 41 -3.32 -4.05 15.79
N ALA A 42 -3.33 -4.26 17.11
CA ALA A 42 -2.64 -5.36 17.78
C ALA A 42 -3.65 -6.31 18.44
N ASP A 43 -3.19 -7.52 18.75
CA ASP A 43 -3.93 -8.57 19.44
C ASP A 43 -5.20 -9.05 18.69
N GLU A 44 -5.13 -9.08 17.33
CA GLU A 44 -6.24 -9.48 16.46
C GLU A 44 -5.83 -10.53 15.42
N ALA A 45 -5.87 -11.82 15.78
CA ALA A 45 -5.53 -12.92 14.88
C ALA A 45 -6.38 -12.98 13.58
N ASP A 46 -7.61 -12.45 13.61
CA ASP A 46 -8.51 -12.36 12.44
C ASP A 46 -8.35 -11.05 11.64
N CYS A 47 -7.44 -10.16 12.09
CA CYS A 47 -7.19 -8.81 11.58
C CYS A 47 -8.46 -7.98 11.36
N ARG A 48 -9.48 -8.14 12.23
CA ARG A 48 -10.79 -7.51 12.06
C ARG A 48 -10.73 -6.01 11.84
N SER A 49 -10.01 -5.27 12.67
CA SER A 49 -9.94 -3.81 12.58
C SER A 49 -9.25 -3.35 11.30
N ALA A 50 -8.19 -4.05 10.88
CA ALA A 50 -7.50 -3.78 9.62
C ALA A 50 -8.40 -4.07 8.41
N ARG A 51 -9.16 -5.17 8.43
CA ARG A 51 -10.11 -5.53 7.36
C ARG A 51 -11.26 -4.54 7.24
N ASP A 52 -11.84 -4.11 8.37
CA ASP A 52 -12.90 -3.10 8.38
C ASP A 52 -12.41 -1.75 7.84
N LEU A 53 -11.18 -1.36 8.18
CA LEU A 53 -10.57 -0.15 7.64
C LEU A 53 -10.28 -0.32 6.14
N TYR A 54 -9.67 -1.43 5.73
CA TYR A 54 -9.38 -1.74 4.33
C TYR A 54 -10.64 -1.63 3.47
N ASP A 55 -11.74 -2.28 3.86
CA ASP A 55 -12.99 -2.27 3.12
C ASP A 55 -13.59 -0.87 3.02
N ARG A 56 -13.45 -0.06 4.07
CA ARG A 56 -13.88 1.35 4.07
C ARG A 56 -13.09 2.18 3.08
N ILE A 57 -11.76 2.09 3.11
CA ILE A 57 -10.87 2.82 2.20
C ILE A 57 -11.07 2.36 0.77
N LYS A 58 -11.18 1.06 0.53
CA LYS A 58 -11.49 0.48 -0.79
C LYS A 58 -12.76 1.06 -1.39
N ARG A 59 -13.85 1.14 -0.60
CA ARG A 59 -15.11 1.74 -1.06
C ARG A 59 -14.97 3.22 -1.41
N GLN A 60 -14.20 3.98 -0.63
CA GLN A 60 -13.95 5.39 -0.90
C GLN A 60 -13.11 5.59 -2.16
N LEU A 61 -12.02 4.84 -2.33
CA LEU A 61 -11.22 4.87 -3.55
C LEU A 61 -12.05 4.44 -4.76
N ALA A 62 -12.96 3.48 -4.60
CA ALA A 62 -13.82 3.05 -5.70
C ALA A 62 -14.80 4.12 -6.19
N GLN A 63 -15.19 5.06 -5.32
CA GLN A 63 -16.00 6.22 -5.71
C GLN A 63 -15.21 7.22 -6.57
N VAL A 64 -13.89 7.30 -6.38
CA VAL A 64 -13.00 8.24 -7.08
C VAL A 64 -12.44 7.61 -8.36
N TYR A 65 -11.87 6.41 -8.24
CA TYR A 65 -11.08 5.75 -9.28
C TYR A 65 -11.79 4.56 -9.96
N GLY A 66 -13.03 4.26 -9.56
CA GLY A 66 -13.79 3.09 -10.04
C GLY A 66 -13.43 1.79 -9.34
N ALA A 67 -14.04 0.67 -9.75
CA ALA A 67 -13.81 -0.62 -9.09
C ALA A 67 -12.35 -1.11 -9.24
N PRO A 68 -11.71 -1.59 -8.16
CA PRO A 68 -10.41 -2.24 -8.24
C PRO A 68 -10.51 -3.68 -8.73
N GLU A 69 -9.39 -4.21 -9.19
CA GLU A 69 -9.12 -5.64 -9.16
C GLU A 69 -8.81 -6.07 -7.71
N THR A 70 -9.48 -7.09 -7.21
CA THR A 70 -9.28 -7.59 -5.83
C THR A 70 -8.60 -8.95 -5.88
N PHE A 71 -7.57 -9.12 -5.06
CA PHE A 71 -6.79 -10.34 -4.95
C PHE A 71 -6.91 -10.84 -3.52
N GLU A 72 -7.54 -12.02 -3.37
CA GLU A 72 -7.49 -12.86 -2.19
C GLU A 72 -6.84 -14.16 -2.63
N LEU A 73 -5.54 -14.30 -2.38
CA LEU A 73 -4.81 -15.51 -2.69
C LEU A 73 -4.51 -16.21 -1.37
N ILE A 74 -4.81 -17.49 -1.31
CA ILE A 74 -4.41 -18.39 -0.22
C ILE A 74 -3.69 -19.55 -0.89
N ASP A 75 -2.50 -19.90 -0.39
CA ASP A 75 -1.75 -21.07 -0.85
C ASP A 75 -2.63 -22.33 -0.72
N GLU A 76 -2.63 -23.19 -1.73
CA GLU A 76 -3.37 -24.45 -1.68
C GLU A 76 -2.86 -25.37 -0.56
N GLU A 77 -1.59 -25.22 -0.18
CA GLU A 77 -0.93 -25.95 0.90
C GLU A 77 -0.90 -25.16 2.23
N ALA A 78 -1.67 -24.07 2.34
CA ALA A 78 -1.68 -23.20 3.51
C ALA A 78 -1.99 -23.96 4.82
N THR A 79 -1.18 -23.71 5.83
CA THR A 79 -1.38 -24.19 7.20
C THR A 79 -2.55 -23.48 7.86
N TRP A 80 -2.78 -22.21 7.52
CA TRP A 80 -3.78 -21.33 8.12
C TRP A 80 -4.81 -20.82 7.11
N PRO A 81 -5.60 -21.70 6.47
CA PRO A 81 -6.56 -21.29 5.44
C PRO A 81 -7.75 -20.50 6.02
N ASP A 82 -7.99 -20.65 7.32
CA ASP A 82 -9.19 -20.13 7.96
C ASP A 82 -9.10 -18.64 8.31
N LEU A 83 -10.26 -17.99 8.35
CA LEU A 83 -10.38 -16.57 8.62
C LEU A 83 -9.97 -16.17 10.05
N HIS A 84 -10.06 -17.10 11.01
CA HIS A 84 -9.65 -16.84 12.39
C HIS A 84 -8.13 -16.80 12.56
N GLU A 85 -7.39 -17.24 11.53
CA GLU A 85 -5.93 -17.29 11.48
C GLU A 85 -5.40 -16.38 10.36
N PHE A 86 -6.21 -15.39 9.96
CA PHE A 86 -5.91 -14.47 8.86
C PHE A 86 -4.55 -13.79 9.05
N TRP A 87 -4.22 -13.37 10.27
CA TRP A 87 -2.91 -12.81 10.60
C TRP A 87 -1.79 -13.81 10.35
N ASN A 88 -1.90 -15.05 10.85
CA ASN A 88 -0.86 -16.08 10.65
C ASN A 88 -0.63 -16.34 9.16
N ALA A 89 -1.71 -16.47 8.40
CA ALA A 89 -1.64 -16.69 6.96
C ALA A 89 -0.94 -15.53 6.23
N LEU A 90 -1.27 -14.29 6.59
CA LEU A 90 -0.58 -13.11 6.03
C LEU A 90 0.89 -13.07 6.43
N ASN A 91 1.19 -13.27 7.72
CA ASN A 91 2.53 -13.14 8.30
C ASN A 91 3.51 -14.17 7.71
N HIS A 92 3.02 -15.36 7.37
CA HIS A 92 3.83 -16.42 6.76
C HIS A 92 3.78 -16.43 5.24
N GLY A 93 3.13 -15.44 4.61
CA GLY A 93 3.03 -15.35 3.15
C GLY A 93 2.11 -16.39 2.51
N GLU A 94 1.37 -17.15 3.31
CA GLU A 94 0.36 -18.12 2.81
C GLU A 94 -0.89 -17.41 2.30
N ARG A 95 -1.13 -16.15 2.69
CA ARG A 95 -2.24 -15.32 2.22
C ARG A 95 -1.73 -13.99 1.68
N THR A 96 -2.34 -13.54 0.59
CA THR A 96 -2.21 -12.16 0.10
C THR A 96 -3.60 -11.52 0.03
N HIS A 97 -3.75 -10.33 0.62
CA HIS A 97 -5.01 -9.57 0.63
C HIS A 97 -4.79 -8.14 0.13
N PHE A 98 -5.14 -7.86 -1.14
CA PHE A 98 -5.00 -6.51 -1.69
C PHE A 98 -6.01 -6.17 -2.79
N SER A 99 -6.15 -4.86 -3.05
CA SER A 99 -6.92 -4.30 -4.15
C SER A 99 -6.02 -3.39 -4.98
N ARG A 100 -6.17 -3.43 -6.30
CA ARG A 100 -5.35 -2.70 -7.24
C ARG A 100 -6.20 -1.90 -8.23
N TRP A 101 -5.79 -0.67 -8.48
CA TRP A 101 -6.29 0.18 -9.56
C TRP A 101 -5.16 0.43 -10.54
N THR A 102 -5.38 0.08 -11.82
CA THR A 102 -4.42 0.23 -12.92
C THR A 102 -5.04 0.90 -14.15
N ASN A 103 -6.28 1.39 -14.05
CA ASN A 103 -7.02 1.93 -15.19
C ASN A 103 -6.69 3.43 -15.42
N PRO A 104 -5.87 3.79 -16.42
CA PRO A 104 -5.44 5.16 -16.65
C PRO A 104 -6.58 6.10 -17.06
N ALA A 105 -7.74 5.58 -17.51
CA ALA A 105 -8.89 6.41 -17.87
C ALA A 105 -9.62 7.03 -16.66
N LYS A 106 -9.36 6.51 -15.45
CA LYS A 106 -9.97 7.00 -14.20
C LYS A 106 -8.94 7.47 -13.17
N LEU A 107 -7.68 7.12 -13.35
CA LEU A 107 -6.58 7.63 -12.55
C LEU A 107 -6.20 9.02 -13.07
N ASP A 108 -5.85 9.94 -12.17
CA ASP A 108 -5.28 11.24 -12.56
C ASP A 108 -4.04 11.01 -13.47
N ALA A 109 -3.74 11.96 -14.34
CA ALA A 109 -2.82 11.78 -15.48
C ALA A 109 -1.44 11.18 -15.14
N ASP A 110 -0.99 11.31 -13.89
CA ASP A 110 0.33 10.84 -13.45
C ASP A 110 0.29 9.59 -12.57
N ILE A 111 -0.88 9.15 -12.07
CA ILE A 111 -1.00 7.92 -11.26
C ILE A 111 -1.13 6.73 -12.19
N THR A 112 -0.17 5.81 -12.11
CA THR A 112 -0.17 4.58 -12.91
C THR A 112 -0.77 3.40 -12.16
N GLN A 113 -0.64 3.40 -10.84
CA GLN A 113 -1.17 2.33 -10.00
C GLN A 113 -1.50 2.81 -8.59
N ILE A 114 -2.57 2.26 -8.03
CA ILE A 114 -2.88 2.34 -6.60
C ILE A 114 -2.99 0.91 -6.08
N ASP A 115 -2.23 0.57 -5.05
CA ASP A 115 -2.42 -0.66 -4.29
C ASP A 115 -2.90 -0.34 -2.89
N LEU A 116 -3.88 -1.08 -2.41
CA LEU A 116 -4.34 -1.08 -1.02
C LEU A 116 -4.20 -2.49 -0.49
N MET A 117 -3.57 -2.67 0.67
CA MET A 117 -3.30 -3.99 1.23
C MET A 117 -3.34 -4.00 2.76
N ILE A 118 -3.50 -5.19 3.34
CA ILE A 118 -3.31 -5.44 4.76
C ILE A 118 -1.94 -6.08 4.93
N ILE A 119 -1.14 -5.52 5.83
CA ILE A 119 0.20 -6.01 6.18
C ILE A 119 0.13 -6.57 7.60
N ALA A 120 0.62 -7.79 7.77
CA ALA A 120 0.91 -8.36 9.08
C ALA A 120 2.30 -7.90 9.52
N GLU A 121 2.44 -7.61 10.81
CA GLU A 121 3.68 -7.28 11.48
C GLU A 121 4.11 -8.46 12.35
N ASP A 122 5.41 -8.70 12.50
CA ASP A 122 5.99 -9.89 13.14
C ASP A 122 5.55 -10.17 14.60
N GLN A 123 4.88 -9.24 15.28
CA GLN A 123 4.61 -9.34 16.71
C GLN A 123 3.11 -9.15 17.04
N TYR A 124 2.65 -9.88 18.06
CA TYR A 124 1.36 -9.66 18.77
C TYR A 124 0.13 -9.62 17.86
N ASP A 125 0.03 -10.51 16.88
CA ASP A 125 -1.09 -10.53 15.93
C ASP A 125 -1.39 -9.13 15.35
N SER A 126 -0.32 -8.37 15.09
CA SER A 126 -0.42 -6.98 14.71
C SER A 126 -0.55 -6.82 13.21
N SER A 127 -1.40 -5.90 12.78
CA SER A 127 -1.61 -5.59 11.38
C SER A 127 -1.85 -4.11 11.15
N HIS A 128 -1.63 -3.65 9.92
CA HIS A 128 -1.99 -2.31 9.50
C HIS A 128 -2.48 -2.30 8.05
N VAL A 129 -3.17 -1.23 7.66
CA VAL A 129 -3.58 -1.00 6.27
C VAL A 129 -2.57 -0.09 5.61
N MET A 130 -2.09 -0.50 4.44
CA MET A 130 -1.14 0.24 3.64
C MET A 130 -1.73 0.60 2.28
N ILE A 131 -1.51 1.84 1.86
CA ILE A 131 -1.83 2.30 0.51
C ILE A 131 -0.56 2.77 -0.19
N VAL A 132 -0.42 2.38 -1.45
CA VAL A 132 0.72 2.73 -2.30
C VAL A 132 0.21 3.36 -3.58
N TYR A 133 0.63 4.59 -3.84
CA TYR A 133 0.46 5.26 -5.12
C TYR A 133 1.77 5.17 -5.89
N ARG A 134 1.70 4.71 -7.13
CA ARG A 134 2.81 4.75 -8.08
C ARG A 134 2.50 5.75 -9.17
N PHE A 135 3.51 6.52 -9.52
CA PHE A 135 3.42 7.55 -10.54
C PHE A 135 4.23 7.17 -11.77
N SER A 136 4.02 7.89 -12.86
CA SER A 136 4.86 7.81 -14.06
C SER A 136 6.34 7.94 -13.71
N GLY A 137 7.17 7.04 -14.26
CA GLY A 137 8.61 6.99 -13.98
C GLY A 137 9.00 6.13 -12.78
N TYR A 138 8.05 5.52 -12.07
CA TYR A 138 8.36 4.46 -11.11
C TYR A 138 8.95 3.25 -11.84
N GLN A 139 10.08 2.76 -11.33
CA GLN A 139 10.66 1.47 -11.69
C GLN A 139 10.77 0.64 -10.42
N GLU A 140 10.42 -0.65 -10.52
CA GLU A 140 10.52 -1.58 -9.40
C GLU A 140 11.99 -1.64 -8.97
N GLN A 141 12.26 -1.29 -7.72
CA GLN A 141 13.61 -1.27 -7.19
C GLN A 141 14.10 -2.71 -6.99
N THR A 142 15.29 -3.00 -7.50
CA THR A 142 16.00 -4.23 -7.18
C THR A 142 16.84 -4.04 -5.91
N PRO A 143 17.10 -5.10 -5.13
CA PRO A 143 18.02 -5.01 -3.98
C PRO A 143 19.39 -4.45 -4.45
N GLY A 144 19.71 -3.21 -4.06
CA GLY A 144 20.91 -2.48 -4.49
C GLY A 144 20.67 -1.04 -4.96
N ASP A 145 19.43 -0.65 -5.21
CA ASP A 145 19.10 0.72 -5.66
C ASP A 145 18.95 1.69 -4.47
N GLU A 146 19.94 2.56 -4.24
CA GLU A 146 19.90 3.61 -3.20
C GLU A 146 19.02 4.80 -3.62
N TYR A 147 17.71 4.71 -3.42
CA TYR A 147 16.82 5.87 -3.52
C TYR A 147 15.80 5.88 -2.37
N GLY A 148 16.10 6.65 -1.32
CA GLY A 148 15.21 6.89 -0.17
C GLY A 148 15.21 8.36 0.24
N LEU A 149 14.14 8.82 0.90
CA LEU A 149 14.03 10.22 1.40
C LEU A 149 15.14 10.60 2.40
N ASP A 150 15.87 9.62 2.94
CA ASP A 150 17.03 9.80 3.81
C ASP A 150 18.30 10.29 3.09
N SER A 151 18.25 10.42 1.75
CA SER A 151 19.38 10.89 0.93
C SER A 151 19.32 12.40 0.59
N LEU A 152 18.44 13.15 1.27
CA LEU A 152 18.38 14.62 1.26
C LEU A 152 19.26 15.24 2.36
#